data_AF-A0A3D6EFJ7-F1
#
_entry.id   AF-A0A3D6EFJ7-F1
#
_cell.length_a   1.000
_cell.length_b   1.000
_cell.length_c   1.000
_cell.angle_alpha   90.00
_cell.angle_beta   90.00
_cell.angle_gamma   90.00
#
_symmetry.space_group_name_H-M   'P 1'
#
loop_
_entity.id
_entity.type
_entity.pdbx_description
1 polymer ?
#
loop_
_entity_poly.entity_id
_entity_poly.type
_entity_poly.pdbx_seq_one_letter_code
_entity_poly.pdbx_strand_id
1 'polypeptide(L)' 'PEDMVGKQICILANLKPRIIKGIESKGMILMARQNDGKMRFVTPAESLVNGAEIG' A
#
# COMPACT_ATOMS: atom_id res chain seq x y z
N PRO A 1 15.79 3.13 1.96
CA PRO A 1 15.14 3.14 0.62
C PRO A 1 15.14 1.77 -0.05
N GLU A 2 16.18 0.97 0.18
CA GLU A 2 16.35 -0.38 -0.39
C GLU A 2 15.42 -1.43 0.24
N ASP A 3 15.05 -1.27 1.52
CA ASP A 3 14.14 -2.14 2.26
C ASP A 3 12.69 -2.22 1.74
N MET A 4 12.29 -1.32 0.84
CA MET A 4 10.97 -1.34 0.21
C MET A 4 10.98 -2.02 -1.16
N VAL A 5 12.16 -2.23 -1.75
CA VAL A 5 12.29 -2.85 -3.06
C VAL A 5 12.05 -4.35 -2.92
N GLY A 6 11.00 -4.87 -3.56
CA GLY A 6 10.61 -6.28 -3.49
C GLY A 6 9.57 -6.63 -2.42
N LYS A 7 9.16 -5.69 -1.56
CA LYS A 7 8.04 -5.92 -0.62
C LYS A 7 6.71 -5.72 -1.31
N GLN A 8 5.83 -6.71 -1.18
CA GLN A 8 4.45 -6.61 -1.65
C GLN A 8 3.60 -5.84 -0.65
N ILE A 9 2.87 -4.85 -1.13
CA ILE A 9 1.98 -4.01 -0.34
C ILE A 9 0.56 -4.07 -0.88
N CYS A 10 -0.42 -3.87 -0.01
CA CYS A 10 -1.81 -3.71 -0.43
C CYS A 10 -2.07 -2.25 -0.85
N ILE A 11 -2.60 -2.06 -2.05
CA ILE A 11 -3.02 -0.76 -2.57
C ILE A 11 -4.49 -0.79 -2.95
N LEU A 12 -5.20 0.29 -2.67
CA LEU A 12 -6.54 0.50 -3.18
C LEU A 12 -6.44 1.28 -4.50
N ALA A 13 -6.52 0.54 -5.61
CA ALA A 13 -6.39 1.06 -6.97
C ALA A 13 -7.68 1.71 -7.52
N ASN A 14 -8.84 1.44 -6.91
CA ASN A 14 -10.13 1.97 -7.36
C ASN A 14 -10.43 3.40 -6.86
N LEU A 15 -9.40 4.18 -6.52
CA LEU A 15 -9.57 5.58 -6.12
C LEU A 15 -9.36 6.49 -7.32
N LYS A 16 -10.23 7.50 -7.45
CA LYS A 16 -10.02 8.58 -8.41
C LYS A 16 -8.65 9.22 -8.13
N PRO A 17 -7.82 9.45 -9.16
CA PRO A 17 -6.52 10.06 -8.98
C PRO A 17 -6.68 11.42 -8.30
N ARG A 18 -5.90 11.65 -7.24
CA ARG A 18 -5.92 12.92 -6.49
C ARG A 18 -4.50 13.42 -6.35
N ILE A 19 -4.33 14.72 -6.59
CA ILE A 19 -3.03 15.37 -6.45
C ILE A 19 -2.81 15.62 -4.95
N ILE A 20 -1.78 15.00 -4.39
CA ILE A 20 -1.36 15.21 -3.00
C ILE A 20 0.02 15.87 -3.05
N LYS A 21 0.12 17.12 -2.59
CA LYS A 21 1.37 17.90 -2.58
C LYS A 21 2.09 17.98 -3.94
N GLY A 22 1.33 18.07 -5.03
CA GLY A 22 1.88 18.16 -6.39
C GLY A 22 2.22 16.81 -7.06
N ILE A 23 2.01 15.68 -6.37
CA ILE A 23 2.21 14.34 -6.91
C ILE A 23 0.85 13.71 -7.17
N GLU A 24 0.66 13.12 -8.36
CA GLU A 24 -0.55 12.38 -8.69
C GLU A 24 -0.58 11.03 -7.95
N SER A 25 -1.46 10.92 -6.96
CA SER A 25 -1.69 9.66 -6.24
C SER A 25 -2.69 8.82 -7.02
N LYS A 26 -2.22 7.75 -7.66
CA LYS A 26 -3.02 6.79 -8.46
C LYS A 26 -3.65 5.67 -7.62
N GLY A 27 -3.61 5.81 -6.30
CA GLY A 27 -4.13 4.83 -5.37
C GLY A 27 -3.83 5.24 -3.93
N MET A 28 -4.24 4.40 -2.99
CA MET A 28 -3.96 4.57 -1.57
C MET A 28 -3.27 3.31 -1.02
N ILE A 29 -2.12 3.48 -0.38
CA ILE A 29 -1.44 2.38 0.30
C ILE A 29 -2.18 2.08 1.60
N LEU A 30 -2.54 0.82 1.81
CA LEU A 30 -3.19 0.37 3.04
C LEU A 30 -2.13 0.16 4.13
N MET A 31 -2.32 0.85 5.26
CA MET A 31 -1.48 0.72 6.45
C MET A 31 -2.36 0.38 7.65
N ALA A 32 -1.92 -0.58 8.44
CA ALA A 32 -2.52 -0.87 9.73
C ALA A 32 -1.93 0.07 10.79
N ARG A 33 -2.79 0.73 11.56
CA ARG A 33 -2.40 1.53 12.72
C ARG A 33 -2.40 0.64 13.96
N GLN A 34 -1.24 0.46 14.59
CA GLN A 34 -1.16 -0.20 15.88
C GLN A 34 -1.56 0.75 17.02
N ASN A 35 -1.96 0.16 18.15
CA ASN A 35 -2.35 0.91 19.36
C ASN A 35 -1.22 1.81 19.89
N ASP A 36 0.03 1.47 19.59
CA ASP A 36 1.25 2.24 19.91
C ASP A 36 1.42 3.50 19.02
N GLY A 37 0.48 3.81 18.13
CA GLY A 37 0.57 4.92 17.17
C GLY A 37 1.46 4.65 15.95
N LYS A 38 2.20 3.53 15.96
CA LYS A 38 3.00 3.07 14.82
C LYS A 38 2.13 2.57 13.67
N MET A 39 2.46 3.01 12.45
CA MET A 39 1.85 2.51 11.22
C MET A 39 2.71 1.39 10.64
N ARG A 40 2.08 0.27 10.27
CA ARG A 40 2.71 -0.88 9.61
C ARG A 40 2.05 -1.06 8.25
N PHE A 41 2.86 -1.40 7.24
CA PHE A 41 2.32 -1.78 5.93
C PHE A 41 1.55 -3.10 6.04
N VAL A 42 0.41 -3.18 5.35
CA VAL A 42 -0.28 -4.46 5.16
C VAL A 42 0.38 -5.17 3.98
N THR A 43 0.97 -6.32 4.26
CA THR A 43 1.64 -7.17 3.29
C THR A 43 1.00 -8.56 3.33
N PRO A 44 0.84 -9.25 2.19
CA PRO A 44 0.38 -10.63 2.20
C PRO A 44 1.40 -11.53 2.93
N ALA A 45 0.91 -12.62 3.53
CA ALA A 45 1.78 -13.57 4.23
C ALA A 45 2.69 -14.36 3.28
N GLU A 46 2.24 -14.55 2.04
CA GLU A 46 2.94 -15.27 0.98
C GLU A 46 3.11 -14.38 -0.25
N SER A 47 4.09 -14.70 -1.10
CA SER A 47 4.30 -13.98 -2.34
C SER A 47 3.18 -14.25 -3.33
N LEU A 48 2.38 -13.23 -3.63
CA LEU A 48 1.27 -13.32 -4.59
C LEU A 48 1.68 -12.79 -5.96
N VAL A 49 0.85 -13.01 -6.97
CA VAL A 49 1.02 -12.34 -8.27
C VAL A 49 0.71 -10.85 -8.10
N ASN A 50 1.51 -9.99 -8.74
CA ASN A 50 1.26 -8.55 -8.72
C ASN A 50 -0.11 -8.24 -9.33
N GLY A 51 -0.95 -7.52 -8.57
CA GLY A 51 -2.34 -7.23 -8.97
C GLY A 51 -3.36 -8.28 -8.53
N ALA A 52 -3.01 -9.23 -7.66
CA ALA A 52 -3.98 -10.09 -7.00
C ALA A 52 -5.06 -9.24 -6.28
N GLU A 53 -6.33 -9.60 -6.50
CA GLU A 53 -7.45 -8.89 -5.90
C GLU A 53 -7.57 -9.23 -4.41
N ILE A 54 -7.76 -8.19 -3.60
CA ILE A 54 -8.10 -8.31 -2.19
C ILE A 54 -9.61 -8.55 -2.08
N GLY A 55 -9.98 -9.77 -1.67
CA GLY A 55 -11.37 -10.16 -1.39
C GLY A 55 -11.85 -9.79 0.00
#